data_AF-A0A950H183-F1
#
_entry.id   AF-A0A950H183-F1
#
_cell.length_a   1.000
_cell.length_b   1.000
_cell.length_c   1.000
_cell.angle_alpha   90.00
_cell.angle_beta   90.00
_cell.angle_gamma   90.00
#
_symmetry.space_group_name_H-M   'P 1'
#
loop_
_entity.id
_entity.type
_entity.pdbx_description
1 polymer ?
#
loop_
_entity_poly.entity_id
_entity_poly.type
_entity_poly.pdbx_seq_one_letter_code
_entity_poly.pdbx_strand_id
1 'polypeptide(L)'
;MDMNVSLPPELADFVREKVSAGHYASSSEVIRQALRLMEKLEREDAERLASLRQAWREGVESGAADFVDFAELKAQARTSRDNAI
;
A
#
# COMPACT_ATOMS: atom_id res chain seq x y z
N MET A 1 -14.44 3.32 -26.52
CA MET A 1 -14.05 1.95 -26.88
C MET A 1 -14.84 1.03 -25.98
N ASP A 2 -15.57 0.08 -26.55
CA ASP A 2 -16.35 -0.91 -25.80
C ASP A 2 -15.54 -2.20 -25.68
N MET A 3 -15.52 -2.76 -24.47
CA MET A 3 -14.81 -4.00 -24.16
C MET A 3 -15.81 -4.98 -23.57
N ASN A 4 -15.96 -6.16 -24.19
CA ASN A 4 -16.82 -7.21 -23.68
C ASN A 4 -16.00 -8.15 -22.78
N VAL A 5 -16.49 -8.39 -21.56
CA VAL A 5 -15.80 -9.22 -20.56
C VAL A 5 -16.80 -10.20 -19.98
N SER A 6 -16.43 -11.48 -19.98
CA SER A 6 -17.22 -12.53 -19.33
C SER A 6 -16.85 -12.62 -17.85
N LEU A 7 -17.86 -12.59 -16.99
CA LEU A 7 -17.69 -12.77 -15.55
C LEU A 7 -18.20 -14.15 -15.11
N PRO A 8 -17.52 -14.81 -14.15
CA PRO A 8 -18.12 -15.92 -13.42
C PRO A 8 -19.46 -15.53 -12.79
N PRO A 9 -20.40 -16.48 -12.61
CA PRO A 9 -21.74 -16.18 -12.10
C PRO A 9 -21.75 -15.36 -10.81
N GLU A 10 -20.89 -15.72 -9.85
CA GLU A 10 -20.77 -15.05 -8.55
C GLU A 10 -20.38 -13.57 -8.68
N LEU A 11 -19.45 -13.24 -9.58
CA LEU A 11 -19.06 -11.84 -9.83
C LEU A 11 -20.15 -11.07 -10.58
N ALA A 12 -20.88 -11.75 -11.48
CA ALA A 12 -22.01 -11.13 -12.17
C ALA A 12 -23.18 -10.84 -11.21
N ASP A 13 -23.44 -11.73 -10.24
CA ASP A 13 -24.40 -11.51 -9.15
C ASP A 13 -24.00 -10.32 -8.29
N PHE A 14 -22.73 -10.27 -7.85
CA PHE A 14 -22.19 -9.14 -7.07
C PHE A 14 -22.36 -7.81 -7.80
N VAL A 15 -22.00 -7.74 -9.09
CA VAL A 15 -22.15 -6.51 -9.89
C VAL A 15 -23.63 -6.12 -10.01
N ARG A 16 -24.52 -7.08 -10.23
CA ARG A 16 -25.98 -6.83 -10.29
C ARG A 16 -26.51 -6.29 -8.98
N GLU A 17 -26.09 -6.85 -7.84
CA GLU A 17 -26.48 -6.37 -6.51
C GLU A 17 -26.04 -4.92 -6.26
N LYS A 18 -24.80 -4.59 -6.63
CA LYS A 18 -24.27 -3.22 -6.48
C LYS A 18 -25.04 -2.19 -7.31
N VAL A 19 -25.48 -2.56 -8.51
CA VAL A 19 -26.32 -1.70 -9.36
C VAL A 19 -27.75 -1.63 -8.82
N SER A 20 -28.36 -2.74 -8.42
CA SER A 20 -29.74 -2.76 -7.92
C SER A 20 -29.92 -2.02 -6.60
N ALA A 21 -28.88 -1.98 -5.76
CA ALA A 21 -28.83 -1.16 -4.55
C ALA A 21 -28.74 0.36 -4.83
N GLY A 22 -28.59 0.77 -6.10
CA GLY A 22 -28.52 2.17 -6.50
C GLY A 22 -27.17 2.84 -6.22
N HIS A 23 -26.15 2.09 -5.79
CA HIS A 23 -24.81 2.62 -5.54
C HIS A 23 -24.05 2.98 -6.83
N TYR A 24 -24.44 2.37 -7.95
CA TYR A 24 -23.83 2.59 -9.26
C TYR A 24 -24.90 2.60 -10.35
N ALA A 25 -24.71 3.41 -11.39
CA ALA A 25 -25.66 3.56 -12.48
C ALA A 25 -25.59 2.42 -13.52
N SER A 26 -24.49 1.67 -13.56
CA SER A 26 -24.30 0.58 -14.53
C SER A 26 -23.23 -0.42 -14.10
N SER A 27 -23.27 -1.63 -14.66
CA SER A 27 -22.23 -2.64 -14.49
C SER A 27 -20.85 -2.14 -14.92
N SER A 28 -20.78 -1.38 -16.01
CA SER A 28 -19.53 -0.78 -16.48
C SER A 28 -18.96 0.23 -15.48
N GLU A 29 -19.80 0.91 -14.70
CA GLU A 29 -19.33 1.80 -13.65
C GLU A 29 -18.74 1.03 -12.47
N VAL A 30 -19.38 -0.06 -12.04
CA VAL A 30 -18.85 -0.96 -11.00
C VAL A 30 -17.47 -1.47 -11.41
N ILE A 31 -17.34 -1.97 -12.65
CA ILE A 31 -16.08 -2.52 -13.16
C ILE A 31 -14.99 -1.43 -13.23
N ARG A 32 -15.31 -0.23 -13.73
CA ARG A 32 -14.34 0.88 -13.77
C ARG A 32 -13.85 1.26 -12.37
N GLN A 33 -14.75 1.29 -11.38
CA GLN A 33 -14.37 1.61 -10.00
C GLN A 33 -13.52 0.51 -9.38
N ALA A 34 -13.85 -0.76 -9.63
CA ALA A 34 -13.04 -1.89 -9.18
C ALA A 34 -11.62 -1.85 -9.79
N LEU A 35 -11.50 -1.56 -11.08
CA LEU A 35 -10.19 -1.45 -11.76
C LEU A 35 -9.37 -0.25 -11.25
N ARG A 36 -10.00 0.89 -10.99
CA ARG A 36 -9.32 2.05 -10.36
C ARG A 36 -8.80 1.71 -8.96
N LEU A 37 -9.57 0.94 -8.19
CA LEU A 37 -9.14 0.49 -6.88
C LEU A 37 -7.97 -0.49 -6.98
N MET A 38 -8.02 -1.44 -7.93
CA MET A 38 -6.94 -2.38 -8.20
C MET A 38 -5.64 -1.66 -8.58
N GLU A 39 -5.70 -0.72 -9.53
CA GLU A 39 -4.53 0.09 -9.93
C GLU A 39 -3.97 0.91 -8.77
N LYS A 40 -4.84 1.45 -7.91
CA LYS A 40 -4.40 2.16 -6.71
C LYS A 40 -3.63 1.24 -5.75
N LEU A 41 -4.16 0.05 -5.47
CA LEU A 41 -3.51 -0.93 -4.59
C LEU A 41 -2.17 -1.38 -5.17
N GLU A 42 -2.11 -1.70 -6.46
CA GLU A 42 -0.87 -2.11 -7.12
C GLU A 42 0.21 -1.02 -7.04
N ARG A 43 -0.18 0.25 -7.21
CA ARG A 43 0.75 1.38 -7.06
C ARG A 43 1.23 1.54 -5.62
N GLU A 44 0.34 1.46 -4.64
CA GLU A 44 0.69 1.56 -3.22
C GLU A 44 1.65 0.44 -2.80
N ASP A 45 1.43 -0.78 -3.28
CA ASP A 45 2.32 -1.93 -3.03
C ASP A 45 3.68 -1.74 -3.69
N ALA A 46 3.72 -1.22 -4.92
CA ALA A 46 4.96 -0.92 -5.61
C ALA A 46 5.79 0.18 -4.91
N GLU A 47 5.13 1.25 -4.46
CA GLU A 47 5.75 2.33 -3.68
C GLU A 47 6.28 1.81 -2.34
N ARG A 48 5.50 1.00 -1.63
CA ARG A 48 5.92 0.39 -0.36
C ARG A 48 7.14 -0.50 -0.55
N LEU A 49 7.14 -1.34 -1.59
CA LEU A 49 8.28 -2.20 -1.90
C LEU A 49 9.52 -1.39 -2.30
N ALA A 50 9.35 -0.30 -3.05
CA ALA A 50 10.43 0.60 -3.41
C ALA A 50 11.06 1.25 -2.17
N SER A 51 10.24 1.74 -1.24
CA SER A 51 10.70 2.30 0.04
C SER A 51 11.47 1.29 0.88
N LEU A 52 10.97 0.06 1.01
CA LEU A 52 11.66 -1.01 1.74
C LEU A 52 13.02 -1.36 1.10
N ARG A 53 13.08 -1.43 -0.23
CA ARG A 53 14.34 -1.67 -0.96
C ARG A 53 15.32 -0.52 -0.77
N GLN A 54 14.84 0.71 -0.72
CA GLN A 54 15.67 1.87 -0.45
C GLN A 54 16.24 1.83 0.98
N ALA A 55 15.39 1.65 1.99
CA ALA A 55 15.82 1.56 3.39
C ALA A 55 16.82 0.40 3.61
N TRP A 56 16.62 -0.72 2.92
CA TRP A 56 17.58 -1.83 2.94
C TRP A 56 18.95 -1.41 2.36
N ARG A 57 18.97 -0.76 1.19
CA ARG A 57 20.22 -0.28 0.58
C ARG A 57 20.92 0.71 1.49
N GLU A 58 20.19 1.69 2.02
CA GLU A 58 20.72 2.66 2.98
C GLU A 58 21.33 1.96 4.19
N GLY A 59 20.66 0.95 4.74
CA GLY A 59 21.20 0.13 5.83
C GLY A 59 22.48 -0.62 5.46
N VAL A 60 22.53 -1.27 4.29
CA VAL A 60 23.72 -1.98 3.80
C VAL A 60 24.89 -1.01 3.54
N GLU A 61 24.60 0.18 3.02
CA GLU A 61 25.59 1.21 2.72
C GLU A 61 26.03 2.00 3.96
N SER A 62 25.29 1.90 5.08
CA SER A 62 25.58 2.65 6.32
C SER A 62 26.82 2.20 7.08
N GLY A 63 27.44 1.09 6.66
CA GLY A 63 28.68 0.57 7.23
C GLY A 63 28.53 -0.82 7.85
N ALA A 64 29.54 -1.25 8.60
CA ALA A 64 29.51 -2.55 9.26
C ALA A 64 28.50 -2.56 10.41
N ALA A 65 27.69 -3.62 10.48
CA ALA A 65 26.84 -3.84 11.63
C ALA A 65 27.70 -4.14 12.87
N ASP A 66 27.36 -3.52 13.99
CA ASP A 66 28.00 -3.74 15.29
C ASP A 66 26.94 -4.08 16.35
N PHE A 67 27.38 -4.60 17.49
CA PHE A 67 26.50 -4.91 18.60
C PHE A 67 25.94 -3.61 19.21
N VAL A 68 24.61 -3.55 19.38
CA VAL A 68 23.93 -2.39 19.95
C VAL A 68 23.44 -2.70 21.35
N ASP A 69 23.96 -1.99 22.35
CA ASP A 69 23.35 -1.95 23.68
C ASP A 69 22.15 -0.99 23.68
N PHE A 70 20.94 -1.56 23.77
CA PHE A 70 19.71 -0.79 23.77
C PHE A 70 19.54 0.11 25.00
N ALA A 71 20.15 -0.20 26.14
CA ALA A 71 20.11 0.65 27.32
C ALA A 71 20.93 1.92 27.10
N GLU A 72 22.14 1.77 26.55
CA GLU A 72 23.02 2.88 26.21
C GLU A 72 22.41 3.76 25.10
N LEU A 73 21.90 3.15 24.03
CA LEU A 73 21.25 3.86 22.93
C LEU A 73 20.08 4.75 23.42
N LYS A 74 19.24 4.22 24.32
CA LYS A 74 18.12 4.99 24.90
C LYS A 74 18.60 6.12 25.80
N ALA A 75 19.68 5.92 26.55
CA ALA A 75 20.26 6.97 27.38
C ALA A 75 20.81 8.11 26.51
N GLN A 76 21.58 7.78 25.46
CA GLN A 76 22.10 8.76 24.51
C GLN A 76 20.97 9.54 23.81
N ALA A 77 19.91 8.86 23.34
CA ALA A 77 18.79 9.51 22.67
C ALA A 77 18.04 10.53 23.57
N ARG A 78 17.94 10.27 24.89
CA ARG A 78 17.32 11.19 25.85
C ARG A 78 18.18 12.44 26.06
N THR A 79 19.48 12.26 26.25
CA THR A 79 20.43 13.39 26.41
C THR A 79 20.47 14.28 25.17
N SER A 80 20.48 13.69 23.97
CA SER A 80 20.45 14.45 22.71
C SER A 80 19.14 15.22 22.49
N ARG A 81 18.01 14.72 23.01
CA ARG A 81 16.73 15.42 22.97
C ARG A 81 16.71 16.63 23.89
N ASP A 82 17.31 16.51 25.07
CA ASP A 82 17.32 17.58 26.07
C ASP A 82 18.31 18.71 25.70
N ASN A 83 19.35 18.41 24.90
CA ASN A 83 20.30 19.40 24.36
C ASN A 83 19.81 20.10 23.07
N ALA A 84 18.72 19.64 22.46
CA ALA A 84 18.16 20.21 21.24
C ALA A 84 17.04 21.25 21.50
N ILE A 85 16.79 21.58 22.77
CA ILE A 85 15.85 22.60 23.27
C ILE A 85 16.65 23.72 23.92
#